data_AF-A0A815EH37-F1
#
_entry.id   AF-A0A815EH37-F1
#
_cell.length_a   1.000
_cell.length_b   1.000
_cell.length_c   1.000
_cell.angle_alpha   90.00
_cell.angle_beta   90.00
_cell.angle_gamma   90.00
#
_symmetry.space_group_name_H-M   'P 1'
#
loop_
_entity.id
_entity.type
_entity.pdbx_description
1 polymer ?
#
loop_
_entity_poly.entity_id
_entity_poly.type
_entity_poly.pdbx_seq_one_letter_code
_entity_poly.pdbx_strand_id
1 'polypeptide(L)'
;APADLRVFRCNCSICLKKQNHHFIIPKRQFVLLTGADYLTKYTFNTHKAEHSFCRQCGVQSFYTPRSNPDCYGVMPHCIDSPTIKSIEHIDFDGENWENSMNKCAETGDKNPFDIK
;
A
#
# COMPACT_ATOMS: atom_id res chain seq x y z
N ALA A 1 -0.45 6.12 14.23
CA ALA A 1 -0.96 6.39 12.86
C ALA A 1 -1.82 7.64 12.91
N PRO A 2 -2.10 8.33 11.78
CA PRO A 2 -3.10 9.38 11.75
C PRO A 2 -4.45 8.88 12.26
N ALA A 3 -5.30 9.79 12.77
CA ALA A 3 -6.62 9.42 13.26
C ALA A 3 -7.58 9.03 12.15
N ASP A 4 -7.46 9.68 10.99
CA ASP A 4 -8.29 9.44 9.82
C ASP A 4 -7.42 8.87 8.71
N LEU A 5 -7.78 7.69 8.21
CA LEU A 5 -7.01 6.98 7.19
C LEU A 5 -7.76 6.96 5.87
N ARG A 6 -7.03 7.26 4.79
CA ARG A 6 -7.46 7.04 3.41
C ARG A 6 -6.85 5.73 2.92
N VAL A 7 -7.67 4.70 2.79
CA VAL A 7 -7.25 3.33 2.51
C VAL A 7 -7.63 2.94 1.10
N PHE A 8 -6.63 2.61 0.29
CA PHE A 8 -6.83 2.19 -1.08
C PHE A 8 -7.16 0.70 -1.16
N ARG A 9 -8.17 0.37 -1.97
CA ARG A 9 -8.56 -0.99 -2.33
C ARG A 9 -8.33 -1.18 -3.81
N CYS A 10 -7.31 -1.98 -4.14
CA CYS A 10 -6.96 -2.30 -5.52
C CYS A 10 -7.57 -3.64 -5.90
N ASN A 11 -8.30 -3.70 -7.01
CA ASN A 11 -8.93 -4.93 -7.52
C ASN A 11 -7.98 -5.83 -8.34
N CYS A 12 -6.69 -5.49 -8.51
CA CYS A 12 -5.79 -6.35 -9.27
C CYS A 12 -5.67 -7.75 -8.63
N SER A 13 -5.36 -8.76 -9.43
CA SER A 13 -5.42 -10.17 -9.04
C SER A 13 -4.68 -10.50 -7.73
N ILE A 14 -3.51 -9.92 -7.49
CA ILE A 14 -2.74 -10.12 -6.25
C ILE A 14 -3.34 -9.35 -5.08
N CYS A 15 -3.73 -8.08 -5.26
CA CYS A 15 -4.30 -7.27 -4.20
C CYS A 15 -5.64 -7.82 -3.71
N LEU A 16 -6.48 -8.29 -4.64
CA LEU A 16 -7.77 -8.91 -4.33
C LEU A 16 -7.58 -10.19 -3.50
N LYS A 17 -6.65 -11.07 -3.89
CA LYS A 17 -6.37 -12.32 -3.16
C LYS A 17 -5.76 -12.08 -1.78
N LYS A 18 -4.91 -11.06 -1.64
CA LYS A 18 -4.26 -10.71 -0.38
C LYS A 18 -5.11 -9.82 0.53
N GLN A 19 -6.25 -9.31 0.05
CA GLN A 19 -7.00 -8.25 0.73
C GLN A 19 -6.09 -7.05 1.08
N ASN A 20 -5.30 -6.61 0.09
CA ASN A 20 -4.22 -5.62 0.25
C ASN A 20 -4.75 -4.18 0.39
N HIS A 21 -5.59 -3.95 1.39
CA HIS A 21 -6.11 -2.63 1.76
C HIS A 21 -5.04 -1.88 2.52
N HIS A 22 -4.59 -0.75 2.00
CA HIS A 22 -3.45 -0.04 2.56
C HIS A 22 -3.61 1.47 2.47
N PHE A 23 -3.02 2.18 3.42
CA PHE A 23 -2.79 3.62 3.32
C PHE A 23 -1.31 3.86 3.08
N ILE A 24 -0.96 5.00 2.49
CA ILE A 24 0.41 5.29 2.06
C ILE A 24 1.06 6.28 3.03
N ILE A 25 2.31 6.00 3.40
CA ILE A 25 3.18 6.92 4.13
C ILE A 25 4.53 7.12 3.40
N PRO A 26 5.16 8.29 3.49
CA PRO A 26 6.52 8.50 3.02
C PRO A 26 7.51 7.59 3.76
N LYS A 27 8.52 7.07 3.05
CA LYS A 27 9.57 6.23 3.66
C LYS A 27 10.26 6.89 4.86
N ARG A 28 10.44 8.22 4.83
CA ARG A 28 11.00 9.01 5.95
C ARG A 28 10.18 8.97 7.25
N GLN A 29 8.90 8.56 7.18
CA GLN A 29 8.01 8.43 8.33
C GLN A 29 7.87 6.98 8.81
N PHE A 30 8.61 6.04 8.21
CA PHE A 30 8.59 4.64 8.54
C PHE A 30 9.93 4.22 9.16
N VAL A 31 9.87 3.51 10.28
CA VAL A 31 11.04 2.90 10.92
C VAL A 31 10.70 1.45 11.23
N LEU A 32 11.49 0.52 10.68
CA LEU A 32 11.39 -0.89 11.03
C LEU A 32 12.14 -1.12 12.35
N LEU A 33 11.39 -1.35 13.42
CA LEU A 33 11.99 -1.53 14.75
C LEU A 33 12.66 -2.89 14.93
N THR A 34 12.03 -3.96 14.42
CA THR A 34 12.48 -5.34 14.56
C THR A 34 12.03 -6.21 13.38
N GLY A 35 12.56 -7.43 13.31
CA GLY A 35 12.04 -8.45 12.40
C GLY A 35 12.53 -8.37 10.96
N ALA A 36 13.52 -7.53 10.66
CA ALA A 36 14.11 -7.41 9.31
C ALA A 36 14.54 -8.76 8.73
N ASP A 37 15.17 -9.60 9.53
CA ASP A 37 15.64 -10.93 9.11
C ASP A 37 14.49 -11.91 8.78
N TYR A 38 13.27 -11.63 9.27
CA TYR A 38 12.09 -12.43 9.02
C TYR A 38 11.28 -11.95 7.81
N LEU A 39 11.64 -10.81 7.21
CA LEU A 39 10.94 -10.30 6.05
C LEU A 39 11.40 -11.03 4.78
N THR A 40 10.43 -11.41 3.96
CA THR A 40 10.64 -11.90 2.60
C THR A 40 9.87 -11.01 1.64
N LYS A 41 10.45 -10.74 0.48
CA LYS A 41 9.86 -9.92 -0.56
C LYS A 41 9.37 -10.79 -1.70
N TYR A 42 8.18 -10.50 -2.19
CA TYR A 42 7.64 -11.04 -3.42
C TYR A 42 7.40 -9.90 -4.42
N THR A 43 7.91 -10.07 -5.64
CA THR A 43 7.72 -9.15 -6.76
C THR A 43 7.13 -9.92 -7.94
N PHE A 44 6.36 -9.25 -8.78
CA PHE A 44 5.73 -9.84 -9.96
C PHE A 44 5.51 -8.77 -11.04
N ASN A 45 5.12 -9.19 -12.24
CA ASN A 45 4.85 -8.31 -13.38
C ASN A 45 6.01 -7.36 -13.68
N THR A 46 5.91 -6.08 -13.35
CA THR A 46 6.97 -5.08 -13.59
C THR A 46 8.11 -5.14 -12.58
N HIS A 47 7.98 -5.99 -11.54
CA HIS A 47 8.91 -6.12 -10.43
C HIS A 47 9.17 -4.84 -9.62
N LYS A 48 8.34 -3.80 -9.81
CA LYS A 48 8.45 -2.52 -9.08
C LYS A 48 7.79 -2.54 -7.71
N ALA A 49 6.68 -3.27 -7.56
CA ALA A 49 6.05 -3.45 -6.26
C ALA A 49 6.78 -4.54 -5.46
N GLU A 50 7.18 -4.23 -4.23
CA GLU A 50 7.84 -5.17 -3.32
C GLU A 50 6.91 -5.54 -2.17
N HIS A 51 6.21 -6.67 -2.30
CA HIS A 51 5.33 -7.21 -1.27
C HIS A 51 6.13 -7.85 -0.14
N SER A 52 6.30 -7.13 0.97
CA SER A 52 7.12 -7.55 2.11
C SER A 52 6.26 -8.22 3.19
N PHE A 53 6.49 -9.50 3.46
CA PHE A 53 5.74 -10.26 4.46
C PHE A 53 6.65 -11.10 5.36
N CYS A 54 6.16 -11.46 6.54
CA CYS A 54 6.88 -12.32 7.46
C CYS A 54 6.94 -13.76 6.92
N ARG A 55 8.14 -14.32 6.77
CA ARG A 55 8.35 -15.70 6.30
C ARG A 55 7.85 -16.78 7.27
N GLN A 56 7.61 -16.44 8.53
CA GLN A 56 7.13 -17.39 9.53
C GLN A 56 5.60 -17.46 9.59
N CYS A 57 4.93 -16.31 9.68
CA CYS A 57 3.46 -16.26 9.85
C CYS A 57 2.70 -15.84 8.58
N GLY A 58 3.39 -15.39 7.53
CA GLY A 58 2.77 -14.96 6.26
C GLY A 58 2.15 -13.56 6.29
N VAL A 59 2.10 -12.89 7.44
CA VAL A 59 1.50 -11.55 7.57
C VAL A 59 2.32 -10.51 6.79
N GLN A 60 1.64 -9.76 5.93
CA GLN A 60 2.19 -8.60 5.22
C GLN A 60 1.70 -7.36 5.99
N SER A 61 2.57 -6.68 6.75
CA SER A 61 2.17 -5.47 7.51
C SER A 61 2.40 -4.18 6.73
N PHE A 62 3.32 -4.22 5.77
CA PHE A 62 3.61 -3.13 4.85
C PHE A 62 4.19 -3.65 3.54
N TYR A 63 4.23 -2.80 2.51
CA TYR A 63 4.90 -3.11 1.25
C TYR A 63 5.31 -1.85 0.50
N THR A 64 6.19 -1.97 -0.49
CA THR A 64 6.55 -0.85 -1.37
C THR A 64 5.67 -0.90 -2.64
N PRO A 65 4.82 0.10 -2.91
CA PRO A 65 3.89 0.08 -4.03
C PRO A 65 4.56 0.41 -5.38
N ARG A 66 4.00 -0.12 -6.48
CA ARG A 66 4.44 0.17 -7.87
C ARG A 66 4.36 1.65 -8.21
N SER A 67 3.32 2.35 -7.73
CA SER A 67 3.02 3.74 -8.06
C SER A 67 3.95 4.73 -7.37
N ASN A 68 4.50 4.37 -6.20
CA ASN A 68 5.35 5.27 -5.41
C ASN A 68 6.44 4.49 -4.65
N PRO A 69 7.60 4.23 -5.29
CA PRO A 69 8.68 3.45 -4.70
C PRO A 69 9.31 4.06 -3.43
N ASP A 70 9.18 5.38 -3.24
CA ASP A 70 9.70 6.10 -2.08
C ASP A 70 8.72 6.14 -0.90
N CYS A 71 7.68 5.33 -0.96
CA CYS A 71 6.65 5.22 0.07
C CYS A 71 6.44 3.76 0.51
N TYR A 72 5.74 3.62 1.63
CA TYR A 72 5.22 2.34 2.10
C TYR A 72 3.69 2.37 2.12
N GLY A 73 3.07 1.33 1.58
CA GLY A 73 1.68 1.00 1.85
C GLY A 73 1.62 0.18 3.15
N VAL A 74 0.90 0.67 4.15
CA VAL A 74 0.75 0.01 5.46
C VAL A 74 -0.68 -0.51 5.61
N MET A 75 -0.81 -1.74 6.11
CA MET A 75 -2.11 -2.36 6.35
C MET A 75 -2.74 -1.78 7.62
N PRO A 76 -3.95 -1.18 7.54
CA PRO A 76 -4.61 -0.63 8.71
C PRO A 76 -5.01 -1.71 9.72
N HIS A 77 -5.29 -2.94 9.26
CA HIS A 77 -5.64 -4.07 10.11
C HIS A 77 -4.44 -4.67 10.88
N CYS A 78 -3.22 -4.22 10.61
CA CYS A 78 -2.02 -4.59 11.36
C CYS A 78 -1.61 -3.53 12.39
N ILE A 79 -2.48 -2.55 12.67
CA ILE A 79 -2.21 -1.46 13.61
C ILE A 79 -3.05 -1.69 14.86
N ASP A 80 -2.39 -2.00 15.98
CA ASP A 80 -3.06 -2.24 17.25
C ASP A 80 -3.36 -0.94 18.02
N SER A 81 -2.81 0.18 17.57
CA SER A 81 -2.97 1.47 18.25
C SER A 81 -4.39 2.03 18.12
N PRO A 82 -5.02 2.50 19.21
CA PRO A 82 -6.38 3.07 19.18
C PRO A 82 -6.42 4.47 18.53
N THR A 83 -5.33 4.93 17.90
CA THR A 83 -5.28 6.24 17.27
C THR A 83 -6.26 6.37 16.10
N ILE A 84 -6.58 5.27 15.44
CA ILE A 84 -7.43 5.25 14.25
C ILE A 84 -8.90 5.41 14.68
N LYS A 85 -9.54 6.48 14.20
CA LYS A 85 -10.94 6.83 14.45
C LYS A 85 -11.83 6.57 13.24
N SER A 86 -11.31 6.77 12.03
CA SER A 86 -12.08 6.61 10.80
C SER A 86 -11.22 6.04 9.66
N ILE A 87 -11.88 5.30 8.76
CA ILE A 87 -11.27 4.75 7.55
C ILE A 87 -12.19 5.10 6.37
N GLU A 88 -11.67 5.88 5.43
CA GLU A 88 -12.27 6.12 4.13
C GLU A 88 -11.67 5.14 3.12
N HIS A 89 -12.52 4.38 2.42
CA HIS A 89 -12.07 3.46 1.38
C HIS A 89 -12.11 4.12 0.01
N ILE A 90 -11.01 4.03 -0.72
CA ILE A 90 -10.86 4.54 -2.09
C ILE A 90 -10.60 3.36 -3.00
N ASP A 91 -11.52 3.11 -3.92
CA ASP A 91 -11.39 2.03 -4.89
C ASP A 91 -10.48 2.45 -6.04
N PHE A 92 -9.59 1.54 -6.42
CA PHE A 92 -8.66 1.72 -7.51
C PHE A 92 -8.73 0.52 -8.47
N ASP A 93 -8.90 0.84 -9.75
CA ASP A 93 -8.89 -0.16 -10.82
C ASP A 93 -7.45 -0.55 -11.18
N GLY A 94 -6.93 -1.55 -10.47
CA GLY A 94 -5.65 -2.16 -10.77
C GLY A 94 -5.69 -3.26 -11.81
N GLU A 95 -6.86 -3.69 -12.29
CA GLU A 95 -6.96 -4.54 -13.48
C GLU A 95 -6.58 -3.76 -14.73
N ASN A 96 -6.99 -2.48 -14.80
CA ASN A 96 -6.66 -1.55 -15.89
C ASN A 96 -5.65 -0.48 -15.46
N TRP A 97 -4.57 -0.89 -14.78
CA TRP A 97 -3.62 0.01 -14.11
C TRP A 97 -3.11 1.15 -15.01
N GLU A 98 -2.71 0.84 -16.25
CA GLU A 98 -2.16 1.81 -17.20
C GLU A 98 -3.20 2.90 -17.53
N ASN A 99 -4.44 2.53 -17.76
CA ASN A 99 -5.52 3.48 -18.04
C ASN A 99 -5.84 4.34 -16.81
N SER A 100 -5.89 3.72 -15.62
CA SER A 100 -6.18 4.45 -14.37
C SER A 100 -5.10 5.48 -14.05
N MET A 101 -3.83 5.16 -14.29
CA MET A 101 -2.72 6.09 -14.08
C MET A 101 -2.67 7.19 -15.14
N ASN A 102 -2.92 6.85 -16.42
CA ASN A 102 -2.95 7.84 -17.50
C ASN A 102 -4.12 8.81 -17.33
N LYS A 103 -5.29 8.34 -16.89
CA LYS A 103 -6.45 9.21 -16.64
C LYS A 103 -6.12 10.29 -15.61
N CYS A 104 -5.41 9.95 -14.53
CA CYS A 104 -4.96 10.94 -13.55
C CYS A 104 -3.99 11.96 -14.17
N ALA A 105 -3.09 11.52 -15.05
CA ALA A 105 -2.17 12.42 -15.75
C ALA A 105 -2.89 13.35 -16.75
N GLU A 106 -3.93 12.87 -17.43
CA GLU A 106 -4.70 13.61 -18.43
C GLU A 106 -5.69 14.60 -17.83
N THR A 107 -6.35 14.26 -16.72
CA THR A 107 -7.31 15.17 -16.05
C THR A 107 -6.62 16.28 -15.26
N GLY A 108 -5.29 16.24 -15.12
CA GLY A 108 -4.54 17.13 -14.24
C GLY A 108 -4.81 16.87 -12.75
N ASP A 109 -5.52 15.79 -12.43
CA ASP A 109 -5.72 15.35 -11.06
C ASP A 109 -4.40 14.84 -10.48
N LYS A 110 -4.10 15.22 -9.24
CA LYS A 110 -2.93 14.68 -8.53
C LYS A 110 -3.03 13.16 -8.50
N ASN A 111 -1.90 12.47 -8.59
CA ASN A 111 -1.88 11.01 -8.50
C ASN A 111 -2.64 10.61 -7.22
N PRO A 112 -3.63 9.70 -7.31
CA PRO A 112 -4.51 9.38 -6.18
C PRO A 112 -3.72 8.88 -4.97
N PHE A 113 -2.51 8.37 -5.21
CA PHE A 113 -1.57 7.87 -4.22
C PHE A 113 -0.56 8.92 -3.73
N ASP A 114 -0.62 10.16 -4.22
CA ASP A 114 0.20 11.26 -3.70
C ASP A 114 -0.28 11.64 -2.31
N ILE A 115 0.68 11.60 -1.38
CA ILE A 115 0.48 11.97 0.01
C ILE A 115 0.77 13.46 0.10
N LYS A 116 -0.19 14.25 0.60
CA LYS A 116 0.00 15.69 0.86
C LYS A 116 1.08 15.93 1.91
#